data_AF-A0A2V8GVQ3-F1
#
_entry.id   AF-A0A2V8GVQ3-F1
#
_cell.length_a   1.000
_cell.length_b   1.000
_cell.length_c   1.000
_cell.angle_alpha   90.00
_cell.angle_beta   90.00
_cell.angle_gamma   90.00
#
_symmetry.space_group_name_H-M   'P 1'
#
loop_
_entity.id
_entity.type
_entity.pdbx_description
1 polymer ?
#
loop_
_entity_poly.entity_id
_entity_poly.type
_entity_poly.pdbx_seq_one_letter_code
_entity_poly.pdbx_strand_id
1 'polypeptide(L)'
;DERTPPDGAPVVFIPVESDRDGRSNPDEARAVVELVRSFTRDRGIDPESIGIVSPFRAQVVLLRQMLPGSGVTIDTIERFQGGERDIMILSFVRSRGTGFVFDDRRLNVAITRARRKLILVAHPELFQRSRYAWICTFTETLKTAGTI
;
A
#
# COMPACT_ATOMS: atom_id res chain seq x y z
N ASP A 1 -1.63 -24.01 4.40
CA ASP A 1 -0.29 -23.56 4.79
C ASP A 1 0.25 -22.66 3.69
N GLU A 2 -0.44 -21.54 3.47
CA GLU A 2 -0.24 -20.68 2.29
C GLU A 2 -0.09 -19.24 2.79
N ARG A 3 1.12 -18.69 2.67
CA ARG A 3 1.46 -17.34 3.14
C ARG A 3 2.27 -16.60 2.07
N THR A 4 1.66 -16.49 0.90
CA THR A 4 2.16 -15.72 -0.25
C THR A 4 0.96 -14.95 -0.79
N PRO A 5 1.11 -13.74 -1.33
CA PRO A 5 0.08 -13.19 -2.22
C PRO A 5 -0.27 -14.24 -3.27
N PRO A 6 -1.51 -14.26 -3.78
CA PRO A 6 -1.85 -15.12 -4.91
C PRO A 6 -0.78 -14.96 -6.00
N ASP A 7 -0.25 -16.08 -6.47
CA ASP A 7 0.71 -16.17 -7.58
C ASP A 7 2.16 -15.70 -7.33
N GLY A 8 2.59 -15.53 -6.07
CA GLY A 8 4.02 -15.28 -5.76
C GLY A 8 4.51 -13.86 -6.10
N ALA A 9 3.59 -12.91 -6.28
CA ALA A 9 3.93 -11.50 -6.47
C ALA A 9 4.75 -10.97 -5.27
N PRO A 10 5.91 -10.30 -5.47
CA PRO A 10 6.69 -9.72 -4.39
C PRO A 10 5.88 -8.70 -3.57
N VAL A 11 5.86 -8.90 -2.24
CA VAL A 11 5.34 -7.93 -1.26
C VAL A 11 6.48 -7.05 -0.80
N VAL A 12 6.31 -5.73 -0.85
CA VAL A 12 7.24 -4.78 -0.27
C VAL A 12 6.50 -3.99 0.79
N PHE A 13 7.09 -3.86 1.98
CA PHE A 13 6.60 -2.95 3.00
C PHE A 13 7.56 -1.76 3.14
N ILE A 14 6.98 -0.56 3.18
CA ILE A 14 7.66 0.71 3.27
C ILE A 14 7.26 1.33 4.61
N PRO A 15 8.15 1.29 5.62
CA PRO A 15 7.83 1.79 6.95
C PRO A 15 7.73 3.32 6.93
N VAL A 16 6.71 3.84 7.59
CA VAL A 16 6.54 5.27 7.84
C VAL A 16 6.31 5.50 9.34
N GLU A 17 7.33 5.99 10.01
CA GLU A 17 7.34 6.27 11.45
C GLU A 17 6.67 7.62 11.75
N SER A 18 5.36 7.68 11.52
CA SER A 18 4.53 8.83 11.83
C SER A 18 3.38 8.41 12.75
N ASP A 19 3.42 8.88 14.00
CA ASP A 19 2.39 8.66 15.03
C ASP A 19 1.13 9.52 14.80
N ARG A 20 0.47 9.33 13.66
CA ARG A 20 -0.81 9.99 13.34
C ARG A 20 -1.96 9.05 13.63
N ASP A 21 -2.94 9.52 14.40
CA ASP A 21 -4.21 8.83 14.64
C ASP A 21 -5.40 9.46 13.86
N GLY A 22 -5.08 10.11 12.74
CA GLY A 22 -6.04 10.79 11.88
C GLY A 22 -6.69 9.88 10.82
N ARG A 23 -7.42 10.52 9.90
CA ARG A 23 -7.98 9.88 8.68
C ARG A 23 -7.13 10.14 7.43
N SER A 24 -6.03 10.86 7.57
CA SER A 24 -4.99 11.03 6.56
C SER A 24 -3.63 11.15 7.25
N ASN A 25 -2.59 10.78 6.52
CA ASN A 25 -1.21 10.84 6.94
C ASN A 25 -0.39 11.43 5.79
N PRO A 26 -0.02 12.72 5.85
CA PRO A 26 0.78 13.38 4.82
C PRO A 26 2.16 12.78 4.63
N ASP A 27 2.76 12.22 5.70
CA ASP A 27 4.07 11.59 5.64
C ASP A 27 4.00 10.29 4.84
N GLU A 28 2.95 9.50 5.09
CA GLU A 28 2.66 8.30 4.30
C GLU A 28 2.28 8.63 2.85
N ALA A 29 1.49 9.69 2.64
CA ALA A 29 1.12 10.13 1.30
C ALA A 29 2.34 10.58 0.47
N ARG A 30 3.32 11.25 1.10
CA ARG A 30 4.58 11.63 0.45
C ARG A 30 5.37 10.40 0.01
N ALA A 31 5.51 9.38 0.86
CA ALA A 31 6.17 8.13 0.50
C ALA A 31 5.48 7.44 -0.69
N VAL A 32 4.14 7.39 -0.71
CA VAL A 32 3.38 6.85 -1.84
C VAL A 32 3.63 7.63 -3.13
N VAL A 33 3.64 8.96 -3.07
CA VAL A 33 3.89 9.83 -4.23
C VAL A 33 5.30 9.62 -4.79
N GLU A 34 6.30 9.47 -3.93
CA GLU A 34 7.68 9.17 -4.32
C GLU A 34 7.79 7.82 -5.02
N LEU A 35 7.13 6.78 -4.51
CA LEU A 35 7.06 5.46 -5.16
C LEU A 35 6.46 5.55 -6.55
N VAL A 36 5.29 6.20 -6.69
CA VAL A 36 4.61 6.39 -7.98
C VAL A 36 5.53 7.12 -8.96
N ARG A 37 6.17 8.21 -8.52
CA ARG A 37 7.09 8.98 -9.35
C ARG A 37 8.31 8.16 -9.77
N SER A 38 8.84 7.30 -8.91
CA SER A 38 9.96 6.44 -9.27
C SER A 38 9.57 5.36 -10.28
N PHE A 39 8.41 4.71 -10.11
CA PHE A 39 7.93 3.75 -11.09
C PHE A 39 7.68 4.38 -12.46
N THR A 40 7.03 5.54 -12.48
CA THR A 40 6.62 6.19 -13.73
C THR A 40 7.79 6.88 -14.44
N ARG A 41 8.60 7.69 -13.72
CA ARG A 41 9.69 8.46 -14.34
C ARG A 41 10.96 7.64 -14.52
N ASP A 42 11.36 6.88 -13.52
CA ASP A 42 12.68 6.23 -13.54
C ASP A 42 12.61 4.86 -14.22
N ARG A 43 11.46 4.18 -14.14
CA ARG A 43 11.25 2.83 -14.67
C ARG A 43 10.29 2.75 -15.86
N GLY A 44 9.69 3.88 -16.27
CA GLY A 44 8.80 3.94 -17.44
C GLY A 44 7.52 3.10 -17.31
N ILE A 45 7.08 2.80 -16.08
CA ILE A 45 5.85 2.05 -15.84
C ILE A 45 4.65 2.92 -16.16
N ASP A 46 3.71 2.37 -16.94
CA ASP A 46 2.44 3.03 -17.25
C ASP A 46 1.66 3.35 -15.96
N PRO A 47 1.34 4.62 -15.67
CA PRO A 47 0.57 4.98 -14.49
C PRO A 47 -0.78 4.26 -14.37
N GLU A 48 -1.44 3.90 -15.47
CA GLU A 48 -2.73 3.19 -15.44
C GLU A 48 -2.60 1.77 -14.87
N SER A 49 -1.38 1.19 -14.95
CA SER A 49 -1.05 -0.11 -14.37
C SER A 49 -0.86 -0.07 -12.84
N ILE A 50 -0.91 1.12 -12.23
CA ILE A 50 -0.75 1.33 -10.79
C ILE A 50 -2.11 1.61 -10.15
N GLY A 51 -2.38 0.92 -9.05
CA GLY A 51 -3.52 1.18 -8.17
C GLY A 51 -3.05 1.60 -6.77
N ILE A 52 -3.73 2.57 -6.19
CA ILE A 52 -3.53 2.99 -4.80
C ILE A 52 -4.85 2.87 -4.06
N VAL A 53 -4.83 2.19 -2.92
CA VAL A 53 -6.00 2.13 -2.03
C VAL A 53 -5.67 2.57 -0.61
N SER A 54 -6.67 3.15 0.05
CA SER A 54 -6.58 3.51 1.47
C SER A 54 -7.91 3.26 2.18
N PRO A 55 -7.93 2.88 3.48
CA PRO A 55 -9.18 2.73 4.22
C PRO A 55 -9.89 4.07 4.47
N PHE A 56 -9.21 5.21 4.30
CA PHE A 56 -9.78 6.52 4.62
C PHE A 56 -9.93 7.42 3.39
N ARG A 57 -11.14 7.95 3.20
CA ARG A 57 -11.44 8.90 2.11
C ARG A 57 -10.55 10.15 2.16
N ALA A 58 -10.20 10.63 3.35
CA ALA A 58 -9.36 11.80 3.49
C ALA A 58 -7.94 11.56 2.94
N GLN A 59 -7.40 10.34 3.09
CA GLN A 59 -6.13 9.95 2.47
C GLN A 59 -6.24 9.86 0.95
N VAL A 60 -7.34 9.30 0.42
CA VAL A 60 -7.59 9.25 -1.04
C VAL A 60 -7.64 10.65 -1.63
N VAL A 61 -8.34 11.59 -0.98
CA VAL A 61 -8.41 12.99 -1.42
C VAL A 61 -7.02 13.62 -1.43
N LEU A 62 -6.25 13.43 -0.36
CA LEU A 62 -4.88 13.94 -0.26
C LEU A 62 -3.98 13.40 -1.38
N LEU A 63 -4.01 12.08 -1.62
CA LEU A 63 -3.22 11.45 -2.68
C LEU A 63 -3.60 11.96 -4.07
N ARG A 64 -4.90 12.16 -4.34
CA ARG A 64 -5.36 12.74 -5.61
C ARG A 64 -4.91 14.19 -5.78
N GLN A 65 -4.87 14.97 -4.71
CA GLN A 65 -4.33 16.34 -4.75
C GLN A 65 -2.82 16.37 -5.02
N MET A 66 -2.08 15.37 -4.52
CA MET A 66 -0.62 15.27 -4.71
C MET A 66 -0.22 14.62 -6.05
N LEU A 67 -1.13 13.87 -6.68
CA LEU A 67 -0.96 13.21 -7.98
C LEU A 67 -2.02 13.66 -9.00
N PRO A 68 -2.19 14.97 -9.24
CA PRO A 68 -3.21 15.45 -10.15
C PRO A 68 -2.91 14.99 -11.58
N GLY A 69 -3.90 14.41 -12.26
CA GLY A 69 -3.77 13.98 -13.65
C GLY A 69 -2.73 12.87 -13.88
N SER A 70 -2.36 12.11 -12.84
CA SER A 70 -1.31 11.10 -12.95
C SER A 70 -1.68 9.87 -13.79
N GLY A 71 -2.96 9.63 -14.05
CA GLY A 71 -3.46 8.38 -14.64
C GLY A 71 -3.56 7.19 -13.65
N VAL A 72 -3.01 7.33 -12.44
CA VAL A 72 -3.06 6.30 -11.41
C VAL A 72 -4.47 6.15 -10.85
N THR A 73 -4.93 4.91 -10.66
CA THR A 73 -6.22 4.64 -10.02
C THR A 73 -6.10 4.78 -8.50
N ILE A 74 -6.78 5.75 -7.90
CA ILE A 74 -6.72 6.01 -6.45
C ILE A 74 -8.13 5.96 -5.86
N ASP A 75 -8.42 5.02 -4.96
CA ASP A 75 -9.74 4.94 -4.29
C ASP A 75 -9.68 4.35 -2.87
N THR A 76 -10.81 4.23 -2.19
CA THR A 76 -10.87 3.46 -0.94
C THR A 76 -10.94 1.97 -1.21
N ILE A 77 -10.54 1.16 -0.22
CA ILE A 77 -10.55 -0.31 -0.35
C ILE A 77 -11.95 -0.82 -0.74
N GLU A 78 -13.02 -0.22 -0.20
CA GLU A 78 -14.40 -0.64 -0.51
C GLU A 78 -14.87 -0.23 -1.90
N ARG A 79 -14.31 0.85 -2.45
CA ARG A 79 -14.74 1.44 -3.73
C ARG A 79 -13.84 1.09 -4.89
N PHE A 80 -12.73 0.39 -4.65
CA PHE A 80 -11.83 -0.03 -5.70
C PHE A 80 -12.53 -1.04 -6.63
N GLN A 81 -13.19 -0.51 -7.65
CA GLN A 81 -13.86 -1.25 -8.72
C GLN A 81 -12.99 -1.37 -9.97
N GLY A 82 -11.81 -0.73 -9.96
CA GLY A 82 -10.76 -1.06 -10.91
C GLY A 82 -10.44 -2.54 -10.75
N GLY A 83 -10.36 -3.28 -11.86
CA GLY A 83 -9.85 -4.64 -11.84
C GLY A 83 -8.46 -4.71 -11.21
N GLU A 84 -7.80 -5.85 -11.35
CA GLU A 84 -6.42 -5.97 -10.90
C GLU A 84 -5.50 -4.93 -11.55
N ARG A 85 -4.37 -4.66 -10.89
CA ARG A 85 -3.30 -3.77 -11.35
C ARG A 85 -1.97 -4.50 -11.24
N ASP A 86 -1.03 -4.12 -12.08
CA ASP A 86 0.31 -4.70 -12.02
C ASP A 86 0.98 -4.36 -10.68
N ILE A 87 0.82 -3.11 -10.24
CA ILE A 87 1.33 -2.63 -8.95
C ILE A 87 0.16 -2.12 -8.11
N MET A 88 -0.04 -2.69 -6.93
CA MET A 88 -0.96 -2.16 -5.92
C MET A 88 -0.19 -1.56 -4.75
N ILE A 89 -0.57 -0.35 -4.35
CA ILE A 89 -0.03 0.34 -3.18
C ILE A 89 -1.15 0.53 -2.15
N LEU A 90 -0.96 0.06 -0.91
CA LEU A 90 -1.91 0.22 0.18
C LEU A 90 -1.35 1.23 1.18
N SER A 91 -2.10 2.30 1.44
CA SER A 91 -1.78 3.37 2.39
C SER A 91 -2.74 3.31 3.58
N PHE A 92 -2.24 2.92 4.75
CA PHE A 92 -3.01 2.57 5.94
C PHE A 92 -3.29 3.73 6.92
N VAL A 93 -2.57 4.85 6.82
CA VAL A 93 -2.69 6.08 7.63
C VAL A 93 -2.30 5.97 9.10
N ARG A 94 -2.81 4.96 9.81
CA ARG A 94 -2.75 4.86 11.27
C ARG A 94 -1.45 4.23 11.76
N SER A 95 -0.97 4.70 12.92
CA SER A 95 0.15 4.06 13.61
C SER A 95 -0.27 2.87 14.47
N ARG A 96 -1.46 2.95 15.10
CA ARG A 96 -1.99 1.94 16.03
C ARG A 96 -3.48 1.69 15.84
N GLY A 97 -3.94 0.51 16.30
CA GLY A 97 -5.34 0.13 16.35
C GLY A 97 -5.86 -0.44 15.03
N THR A 98 -6.06 -1.75 15.01
CA THR A 98 -6.44 -2.51 13.80
C THR A 98 -7.95 -2.50 13.50
N GLY A 99 -8.79 -2.05 14.45
CA GLY A 99 -10.21 -2.38 14.57
C GLY A 99 -11.17 -1.95 13.43
N PHE A 100 -10.70 -1.26 12.39
CA PHE A 100 -11.48 -0.99 11.16
C PHE A 100 -10.64 -1.19 9.88
N VAL A 101 -9.33 -1.00 10.00
CA VAL A 101 -8.36 -1.11 8.89
C VAL A 101 -8.10 -2.57 8.49
N PHE A 102 -8.31 -3.50 9.42
CA PHE A 102 -8.05 -4.94 9.24
C PHE A 102 -9.31 -5.79 9.29
N ASP A 103 -10.37 -5.35 8.62
CA ASP A 103 -11.33 -6.34 8.13
C ASP A 103 -10.57 -7.24 7.15
N ASP A 104 -10.30 -8.46 7.59
CA ASP A 104 -9.52 -9.46 6.86
C ASP A 104 -10.00 -9.68 5.42
N ARG A 105 -11.31 -9.50 5.18
CA ARG A 105 -11.86 -9.59 3.83
C ARG A 105 -11.40 -8.43 2.96
N ARG A 106 -11.39 -7.21 3.50
CA ARG A 106 -11.00 -6.00 2.77
C ARG A 106 -9.53 -6.01 2.41
N LEU A 107 -8.68 -6.42 3.37
CA LEU A 107 -7.25 -6.51 3.12
C LEU A 107 -6.93 -7.64 2.12
N ASN A 108 -7.60 -8.79 2.23
CA ASN A 108 -7.47 -9.87 1.24
C ASN A 108 -7.85 -9.39 -0.16
N VAL A 109 -8.96 -8.66 -0.31
CA VAL A 109 -9.35 -8.08 -1.60
C VAL A 109 -8.27 -7.14 -2.11
N ALA A 110 -7.74 -6.23 -1.28
CA ALA A 110 -6.70 -5.31 -1.74
C ALA A 110 -5.39 -6.05 -2.13
N ILE A 111 -5.03 -7.11 -1.40
CA ILE A 111 -3.87 -7.97 -1.69
C ILE A 111 -4.06 -8.71 -3.03
N THR A 112 -5.23 -9.32 -3.26
CA THR A 112 -5.50 -10.12 -4.47
C THR A 112 -5.63 -9.27 -5.73
N ARG A 113 -5.63 -7.94 -5.63
CA ARG A 113 -5.69 -7.03 -6.80
C ARG A 113 -4.32 -6.77 -7.41
N ALA A 114 -3.23 -7.17 -6.76
CA ALA A 114 -1.88 -7.03 -7.28
C ALA A 114 -1.51 -8.21 -8.20
N ARG A 115 -1.17 -7.94 -9.46
CA ARG A 115 -0.71 -8.98 -10.41
C ARG A 115 0.78 -9.25 -10.32
N ARG A 116 1.59 -8.21 -10.12
CA ARG A 116 3.05 -8.30 -10.17
C ARG A 116 3.72 -7.80 -8.90
N LYS A 117 3.16 -6.79 -8.22
CA LYS A 117 3.79 -6.23 -7.03
C LYS A 117 2.76 -5.65 -6.08
N LEU A 118 2.89 -6.00 -4.80
CA LEU A 118 2.12 -5.41 -3.72
C LEU A 118 3.05 -4.55 -2.86
N ILE A 119 2.67 -3.30 -2.60
CA ILE A 119 3.42 -2.39 -1.76
C ILE A 119 2.54 -1.90 -0.61
N LEU A 120 3.05 -2.00 0.60
CA LEU A 120 2.34 -1.64 1.82
C LEU A 120 3.08 -0.49 2.46
N VAL A 121 2.43 0.66 2.59
CA VAL A 121 3.00 1.85 3.20
C VAL A 121 2.26 2.10 4.51
N ALA A 122 2.92 1.87 5.64
CA ALA A 122 2.29 2.04 6.95
C ALA A 122 3.32 2.19 8.07
N HIS A 123 2.81 2.50 9.26
CA HIS A 123 3.61 2.42 10.48
C HIS A 123 3.99 0.96 10.81
N PRO A 124 5.24 0.67 11.20
CA PRO A 124 5.68 -0.69 11.53
C PRO A 124 4.85 -1.37 12.63
N GLU A 125 4.44 -0.61 13.65
CA GLU A 125 3.64 -1.14 14.76
C GLU A 125 2.23 -1.58 14.34
N LEU A 126 1.73 -1.11 13.19
CA LEU A 126 0.35 -1.37 12.77
C LEU A 126 0.06 -2.86 12.62
N PHE A 127 1.04 -3.63 12.14
CA PHE A 127 0.88 -5.07 11.88
C PHE A 127 1.36 -5.97 13.01
N GLN A 128 2.08 -5.45 14.02
CA GLN A 128 2.76 -6.24 15.05
C GLN A 128 1.82 -7.14 15.87
N ARG A 129 0.55 -6.76 16.02
CA ARG A 129 -0.46 -7.53 16.77
C ARG A 129 -1.55 -8.13 15.87
N SER A 130 -1.27 -8.26 14.58
CA SER A 130 -2.20 -8.80 13.58
C SER A 130 -1.67 -10.12 12.99
N ARG A 131 -2.56 -10.90 12.35
CA ARG A 131 -2.15 -12.08 11.57
C ARG A 131 -1.21 -11.75 10.41
N TYR A 132 -1.06 -10.46 10.07
CA TYR A 132 -0.18 -9.95 9.02
C TYR A 132 1.18 -9.50 9.56
N ALA A 133 1.54 -9.81 10.81
CA ALA A 133 2.87 -9.50 11.35
C ALA A 133 4.02 -10.02 10.46
N TRP A 134 3.80 -11.13 9.75
CA TRP A 134 4.76 -11.69 8.78
C TRP A 134 5.16 -10.71 7.67
N ILE A 135 4.29 -9.75 7.32
CA ILE A 135 4.56 -8.72 6.32
C ILE A 135 5.74 -7.85 6.75
N CYS A 136 5.80 -7.48 8.04
CA CYS A 136 6.91 -6.72 8.59
C CYS A 136 8.22 -7.52 8.58
N THR A 137 8.14 -8.83 8.85
CA THR A 137 9.31 -9.72 8.82
C THR A 137 9.83 -9.93 7.39
N PHE A 138 8.95 -10.03 6.39
CA PHE A 138 9.34 -10.20 4.99
C PHE A 138 10.20 -9.04 4.45
N THR A 139 9.95 -7.82 4.93
CA THR A 139 10.74 -6.66 4.54
C THR A 139 12.15 -6.62 5.08
N GLU A 140 12.39 -7.13 6.28
CA GLU A 140 13.74 -7.20 6.83
C GLU A 140 14.61 -8.13 5.96
N THR A 141 14.01 -9.21 5.47
CA THR A 141 14.64 -10.14 4.54
C THR A 141 14.97 -9.48 3.20
N LEU A 142 14.06 -8.67 2.61
CA LEU A 142 14.32 -7.98 1.34
C LEU A 142 15.35 -6.85 1.45
N LYS A 143 15.37 -6.11 2.57
CA LYS A 143 16.41 -5.11 2.85
C LYS A 143 17.79 -5.77 2.97
N THR A 144 17.85 -6.95 3.59
CA THR A 144 19.07 -7.75 3.70
C THR A 144 19.50 -8.34 2.35
N ALA A 145 18.55 -8.63 1.46
CA ALA A 145 18.78 -9.15 0.12
C ALA A 145 19.04 -8.07 -0.98
N GLY A 146 19.20 -6.80 -0.59
CA GLY A 146 19.74 -5.74 -1.46
C GLY A 146 18.89 -5.34 -2.68
N THR A 147 17.58 -5.62 -2.70
CA THR A 147 16.71 -5.29 -3.85
C THR A 147 15.71 -4.19 -3.52
N ILE A 148 16.06 -2.93 -3.80
CA ILE A 148 15.14 -1.78 -3.96
C ILE A 148 15.46 -1.08 -5.28
#